data_AF-A0A432QE95-F1
#
_entry.id   AF-A0A432QE95-F1
#
_cell.length_a   1.000
_cell.length_b   1.000
_cell.length_c   1.000
_cell.angle_alpha   90.00
_cell.angle_beta   90.00
_cell.angle_gamma   90.00
#
_symmetry.space_group_name_H-M   'P 1'
#
loop_
_entity.id
_entity.type
_entity.pdbx_description
1 polymer ?
#
loop_
_entity_poly.entity_id
_entity_poly.type
_entity_poly.pdbx_seq_one_letter_code
_entity_poly.pdbx_strand_id
1 'polypeptide(L)' 'TSCYPFGTRMYVPGWGWGVVADRGGAIKGPGRIDLFFTSHRQALHWGRRRLEVEIIRP' A
#
# COMPACT_ATOMS: atom_id res chain seq x y z
N THR A 1 7.10 6.74 10.23
CA THR A 1 6.80 5.54 9.42
C THR A 1 7.25 4.33 10.21
N SER A 2 6.39 3.88 11.12
CA SER A 2 6.67 2.79 12.07
C SER A 2 5.51 1.79 12.17
N CYS A 3 4.35 2.09 11.57
CA CYS A 3 3.14 1.28 11.69
C CYS A 3 3.27 -0.09 11.01
N TYR A 4 4.03 -0.16 9.90
CA TYR A 4 4.23 -1.37 9.12
C TYR A 4 5.74 -1.58 8.86
N PRO A 5 6.37 -2.58 9.48
CA PRO A 5 7.73 -3.00 9.18
C PRO A 5 7.90 -3.42 7.72
N PHE A 6 9.12 -3.33 7.20
CA PHE A 6 9.44 -3.96 5.91
C PHE A 6 9.17 -5.48 5.99
N GLY A 7 8.69 -6.06 4.89
CA GLY A 7 8.29 -7.47 4.87
C GLY A 7 6.85 -7.74 5.33
N THR A 8 6.14 -6.76 5.90
CA THR A 8 4.70 -6.89 6.18
C THR A 8 3.97 -7.20 4.88
N ARG A 9 3.17 -8.27 4.87
CA ARG A 9 2.38 -8.67 3.70
C ARG A 9 0.96 -8.11 3.82
N MET A 10 0.42 -7.63 2.71
CA MET A 10 -0.91 -7.03 2.67
C MET A 10 -1.68 -7.50 1.44
N TYR A 11 -2.98 -7.70 1.59
CA TYR A 11 -3.90 -7.86 0.46
C TYR A 11 -4.76 -6.61 0.32
N VAL A 12 -4.68 -5.99 -0.85
CA VAL A 12 -5.43 -4.78 -1.19
C VAL A 12 -6.49 -5.16 -2.22
N PRO A 13 -7.79 -5.11 -1.87
CA PRO A 13 -8.85 -5.49 -2.79
C PRO A 13 -8.77 -4.74 -4.12
N GLY A 14 -8.70 -5.48 -5.24
CA GLY A 14 -8.59 -4.94 -6.59
C GLY A 14 -7.17 -4.63 -7.07
N TRP A 15 -6.17 -4.62 -6.19
CA TRP A 15 -4.75 -4.50 -6.57
C TRP A 15 -4.01 -5.84 -6.42
N GLY A 16 -4.32 -6.59 -5.35
CA GLY A 16 -3.76 -7.92 -5.08
C GLY A 16 -2.87 -7.97 -3.84
N TRP A 17 -2.01 -8.98 -3.79
CA TRP A 17 -1.05 -9.18 -2.71
C TRP A 17 0.23 -8.36 -2.92
N GLY A 18 0.76 -7.79 -1.85
CA GLY A 18 2.05 -7.10 -1.86
C GLY A 18 2.78 -7.17 -0.54
N VAL A 19 3.98 -6.59 -0.55
CA VAL A 19 4.87 -6.50 0.60
C VAL A 19 5.32 -5.05 0.78
N VAL A 20 5.44 -4.61 2.03
CA VAL A 20 6.02 -3.31 2.34
C VAL A 20 7.52 -3.35 2.01
N ALA A 21 7.90 -2.67 0.93
CA ALA A 21 9.27 -2.60 0.41
C ALA A 21 9.86 -1.18 0.42
N ASP A 22 9.05 -0.14 0.61
CA ASP A 22 9.50 1.26 0.62
C ASP A 22 8.70 2.12 1.62
N ARG A 23 9.21 3.32 1.95
CA ARG A 23 8.63 4.30 2.86
C ARG A 23 8.81 5.72 2.34
N GLY A 24 7.69 6.39 2.06
CA GLY A 24 7.68 7.80 1.68
C GLY A 24 7.54 8.77 2.86
N GLY A 25 8.19 9.93 2.78
CA GLY A 25 8.03 11.04 3.73
C GLY A 25 6.57 11.50 3.85
N ALA A 26 5.82 11.52 2.75
CA ALA A 26 4.42 11.92 2.69
C ALA A 26 3.41 10.84 3.13
N ILE A 27 3.85 9.59 3.31
CA ILE A 27 3.00 8.44 3.66
C ILE A 27 3.14 8.18 5.17
N LYS A 28 2.18 8.70 5.95
CA LYS A 28 2.22 8.69 7.42
C LYS A 28 0.95 8.05 8.01
N GLY A 29 1.10 7.47 9.20
CA GLY A 29 0.02 6.82 9.93
C GLY A 29 -0.32 5.42 9.41
N PRO A 30 -1.24 4.71 10.08
CA PRO A 30 -1.67 3.38 9.67
C PRO A 30 -2.68 3.39 8.52
N GLY A 31 -3.43 4.47 8.34
CA GLY A 31 -4.52 4.55 7.35
C GLY A 31 -4.12 4.97 5.94
N ARG A 32 -2.82 5.08 5.65
CA ARG A 32 -2.33 5.55 4.35
C ARG A 32 -1.19 4.68 3.86
N ILE A 33 -1.39 4.07 2.70
CA ILE A 33 -0.40 3.28 1.96
C ILE A 33 -0.33 3.81 0.54
N ASP A 34 0.82 3.62 -0.11
CA ASP A 34 1.00 3.92 -1.53
C ASP A 34 1.25 2.61 -2.28
N LEU A 35 0.68 2.48 -3.46
CA LEU A 35 0.73 1.25 -4.25
C LEU A 35 1.59 1.48 -5.49
N PHE A 36 2.51 0.54 -5.73
CA PHE A 36 3.33 0.59 -6.93
C PHE A 36 2.52 0.15 -8.16
N PHE A 37 2.65 0.93 -9.22
CA PHE A 37 2.17 0.59 -10.57
C PHE A 37 3.29 0.87 -11.57
N THR A 38 3.38 0.08 -12.63
CA THR A 38 4.45 0.21 -13.64
C THR A 38 4.27 1.42 -14.55
N SER A 39 3.07 2.03 -14.59
CA SER A 39 2.82 3.23 -15.39
C SER A 39 1.96 4.25 -14.64
N HIS A 40 2.23 5.53 -14.89
CA HIS A 40 1.48 6.64 -14.31
C HIS A 40 -0.02 6.57 -14.67
N ARG A 41 -0.34 6.18 -15.92
CA ARG A 41 -1.73 6.03 -16.37
C ARG A 41 -2.49 4.98 -15.57
N GLN A 42 -1.89 3.84 -15.25
CA GLN A 42 -2.52 2.82 -14.41
C GLN A 42 -2.76 3.34 -12.98
N ALA A 43 -1.79 4.06 -12.41
CA ALA A 43 -1.95 4.68 -11.09
C ALA A 43 -3.09 5.71 -11.07
N LEU A 44 -3.22 6.52 -12.14
CA LEU A 44 -4.33 7.46 -12.29
C LEU A 44 -5.68 6.75 -12.43
N HIS A 45 -5.76 5.70 -13.25
CA HIS A 45 -6.98 4.90 -13.39
C HIS A 45 -7.39 4.20 -12.09
N TRP A 46 -6.41 3.78 -11.28
CA TRP A 46 -6.67 3.24 -9.96
C TRP A 46 -7.28 4.31 -9.03
N GLY A 47 -6.63 5.48 -8.96
CA GLY A 47 -7.07 6.61 -8.15
C GLY A 47 -6.90 6.38 -6.64
N ARG A 48 -7.29 7.39 -5.84
CA ARG A 48 -7.28 7.27 -4.38
C ARG A 48 -8.55 6.57 -3.91
N ARG A 49 -8.38 5.56 -3.05
CA ARG A 49 -9.49 4.74 -2.55
C ARG A 49 -9.35 4.53 -1.05
N ARG A 50 -10.49 4.48 -0.36
CA ARG A 50 -10.59 3.97 1.01
C ARG A 50 -11.08 2.54 0.91
N LEU A 51 -10.23 1.59 1.28
CA LEU A 51 -10.49 0.16 1.20
C LEU A 51 -10.13 -0.49 2.53
N GLU A 52 -10.82 -1.57 2.86
CA GLU A 52 -10.39 -2.47 3.92
C GLU A 52 -9.25 -3.34 3.38
N VAL A 53 -8.08 -3.25 4.02
CA VAL A 53 -6.86 -3.94 3.62
C VAL A 53 -6.56 -5.01 4.66
N GLU A 54 -6.36 -6.24 4.19
CA GLU A 54 -5.93 -7.34 5.05
C GLU A 54 -4.41 -7.25 5.26
N ILE A 55 -3.97 -7.37 6.51
CA ILE A 55 -2.58 -7.24 6.89
C ILE A 55 -2.13 -8.50 7.61
N ILE A 56 -1.16 -9.20 7.02
CA ILE A 56 -0.48 -10.32 7.67
C ILE A 56 0.75 -9.75 8.36
N ARG A 57 0.66 -9.68 9.69
CA ARG A 57 1.81 -9.38 10.54
C ARG A 57 2.58 -10.68 10.81
N PRO A 58 3.92 -10.64 10.85
CA PRO A 58 4.67 -11.71 11.51
C PRO A 58 4.31 -11.80 13.00
#